data_AF-A0A534IA93-F1
#
_entry.id   AF-A0A534IA93-F1
#
_cell.length_a   1.000
_cell.length_b   1.000
_cell.length_c   1.000
_cell.angle_alpha   90.00
_cell.angle_beta   90.00
_cell.angle_gamma   90.00
#
_symmetry.space_group_name_H-M   'P 1'
#
loop_
_entity.id
_entity.type
_entity.pdbx_description
1 polymer ?
#
loop_
_entity_poly.entity_id
_entity_poly.type
_entity_poly.pdbx_seq_one_letter_code
_entity_poly.pdbx_strand_id
1 'polypeptide(L)'
;MARANSYFRPHWHAARSELAVIVRGRFDVLTFDAAGRVTARYGVGDGTGAIAYETPPAAWHTLVPGPEGGAFLEIKQGPYDPATSSEFADWAPAEGHAAVPGFLEWLRRAQPGDTPPG
;
A
#
# COMPACT_ATOMS: atom_id res chain seq x y z
N MET A 1 -2.78 11.81 -9.17
CA MET A 1 -1.45 11.90 -8.50
C MET A 1 -1.64 11.69 -7.03
N ALA A 2 -0.79 10.87 -6.41
CA ALA A 2 -0.72 10.73 -4.97
C ALA A 2 -0.03 11.96 -4.38
N ARG A 3 -0.63 12.58 -3.36
CA ARG A 3 0.00 13.61 -2.55
C ARG A 3 0.76 12.93 -1.40
N ALA A 4 1.64 13.65 -0.73
CA ALA A 4 2.34 13.11 0.45
C ALA A 4 1.38 12.52 1.49
N ASN A 5 0.20 13.13 1.67
CA ASN A 5 -0.83 12.71 2.59
C ASN A 5 -1.90 11.78 1.97
N SER A 6 -1.69 11.28 0.75
CA SER A 6 -2.57 10.25 0.19
C SER A 6 -2.45 8.97 1.03
N TYR A 7 -3.60 8.46 1.44
CA TYR A 7 -3.73 7.22 2.17
C TYR A 7 -4.36 6.18 1.25
N PHE A 8 -3.67 5.05 1.10
CA PHE A 8 -4.17 3.88 0.43
C PHE A 8 -4.45 2.85 1.52
N ARG A 9 -5.71 2.58 1.83
CA ARG A 9 -6.03 1.65 2.92
C ARG A 9 -5.37 0.29 2.64
N PRO A 10 -4.66 -0.32 3.61
CA PRO A 10 -4.15 -1.67 3.46
C PRO A 10 -5.25 -2.62 2.98
N HIS A 11 -4.94 -3.34 1.91
CA HIS A 11 -5.88 -4.21 1.23
C HIS A 11 -5.19 -5.42 0.64
N TRP A 12 -5.99 -6.39 0.23
CA TRP A 12 -5.53 -7.58 -0.47
C TRP A 12 -6.51 -7.96 -1.59
N HIS A 13 -6.06 -8.84 -2.46
CA HIS A 13 -6.81 -9.38 -3.58
C HIS A 13 -6.81 -10.90 -3.47
N ALA A 14 -7.95 -11.53 -3.19
CA ALA A 14 -8.00 -12.97 -2.92
C ALA A 14 -7.40 -13.84 -4.07
N ALA A 15 -7.61 -13.45 -5.32
CA ALA A 15 -7.29 -14.29 -6.49
C ALA A 15 -6.45 -13.61 -7.58
N ARG A 16 -6.12 -12.32 -7.45
CA ARG A 16 -5.50 -11.52 -8.52
C ARG A 16 -4.15 -10.98 -8.05
N SER A 17 -3.15 -10.98 -8.93
CA SER A 17 -1.96 -10.14 -8.69
C SER A 17 -2.25 -8.68 -9.04
N GLU A 18 -1.48 -7.80 -8.44
CA GLU A 18 -1.44 -6.37 -8.73
C GLU A 18 -0.02 -5.99 -9.14
N LEU A 19 0.15 -5.46 -10.35
CA LEU A 19 1.40 -4.84 -10.79
C LEU A 19 1.25 -3.33 -10.69
N ALA A 20 2.19 -2.66 -10.02
CA ALA A 20 2.27 -1.21 -10.02
C ALA A 20 3.63 -0.73 -10.50
N VAL A 21 3.62 0.27 -11.39
CA VAL A 21 4.80 0.91 -11.97
C VAL A 21 4.83 2.37 -11.53
N ILE A 22 5.93 2.80 -10.91
CA ILE A 22 6.11 4.18 -10.47
C ILE A 22 6.48 5.04 -11.69
N VAL A 23 5.63 6.02 -11.99
CA VAL A 23 5.79 6.95 -13.12
C VAL A 23 6.54 8.21 -12.68
N ARG A 24 6.36 8.63 -11.43
CA ARG A 24 7.09 9.77 -10.83
C ARG A 24 7.13 9.64 -9.32
N GLY A 25 8.27 10.02 -8.73
CA GLY A 25 8.45 10.10 -7.29
C GLY A 25 8.93 8.76 -6.73
N ARG A 26 8.88 8.67 -5.40
CA ARG A 26 9.23 7.47 -4.64
C ARG A 26 8.08 7.07 -3.74
N PHE A 27 7.86 5.77 -3.64
CA PHE A 27 6.90 5.16 -2.74
C PHE A 27 7.60 4.09 -1.90
N ASP A 28 7.12 3.91 -0.68
CA ASP A 28 7.41 2.69 0.08
C ASP A 28 6.19 1.77 0.01
N VAL A 29 6.42 0.50 -0.29
CA VAL A 29 5.41 -0.56 -0.31
C VAL A 29 5.58 -1.38 0.96
N LEU A 30 4.51 -1.53 1.74
CA LEU A 30 4.51 -2.36 2.93
C LEU A 30 3.61 -3.57 2.71
N THR A 31 4.04 -4.74 3.18
CA THR A 31 3.22 -5.95 3.24
C THR A 31 2.96 -6.33 4.69
N PHE A 32 1.87 -7.06 4.93
CA PHE A 32 1.42 -7.42 6.27
C PHE A 32 1.00 -8.88 6.38
N ASP A 33 0.98 -9.40 7.60
CA ASP A 33 0.23 -10.61 7.93
C ASP A 33 -1.26 -10.29 8.16
N ALA A 34 -2.07 -11.32 8.42
CA ALA A 34 -3.51 -11.16 8.63
C ALA A 34 -3.87 -10.34 9.88
N ALA A 35 -2.96 -10.21 10.85
CA ALA A 35 -3.14 -9.41 12.06
C ALA A 35 -2.59 -7.98 11.92
N GLY A 36 -2.08 -7.61 10.74
CA GLY A 36 -1.53 -6.30 10.46
C GLY A 36 -0.08 -6.12 10.88
N ARG A 37 0.63 -7.18 11.29
CA ARG A 37 2.08 -7.06 11.51
C ARG A 37 2.79 -6.84 10.18
N VAL A 38 3.65 -5.85 10.10
CA VAL A 38 4.46 -5.59 8.91
C VAL A 38 5.38 -6.78 8.66
N THR A 39 5.30 -7.37 7.48
CA THR A 39 6.16 -8.49 7.06
C THR A 39 7.34 -8.02 6.22
N ALA A 40 7.16 -6.95 5.43
CA ALA A 40 8.23 -6.36 4.65
C ALA A 40 7.98 -4.88 4.31
N ARG A 41 9.05 -4.18 3.93
CA ARG A 41 9.01 -2.81 3.40
C ARG A 41 10.00 -2.68 2.24
N TYR A 42 9.53 -2.14 1.12
CA TYR A 42 10.30 -1.98 -0.10
C TYR A 42 10.22 -0.54 -0.61
N GLY A 43 11.34 0.07 -0.98
CA GLY A 43 11.34 1.34 -1.69
C GLY A 43 11.27 1.11 -3.21
N VAL A 44 10.39 1.86 -3.90
CA VAL A 44 10.20 1.78 -5.36
C VAL A 44 10.11 3.20 -5.94
N GLY A 45 10.71 3.42 -7.11
CA GLY A 45 10.77 4.71 -7.80
C GLY A 45 12.10 5.43 -7.61
N ASP A 46 12.06 6.77 -7.59
CA ASP A 46 13.24 7.63 -7.62
C ASP A 46 14.27 7.30 -6.53
N GLY A 47 15.52 7.13 -6.92
CA GLY A 47 16.64 6.84 -6.00
C GLY A 47 16.63 5.42 -5.41
N THR A 48 15.83 4.50 -5.95
CA THR A 48 15.79 3.09 -5.54
C THR A 48 16.26 2.16 -6.66
N GLY A 49 16.42 0.87 -6.36
CA GLY A 49 16.82 -0.15 -7.35
C GLY A 49 15.66 -0.70 -8.20
N ALA A 50 14.42 -0.26 -7.96
CA ALA A 50 13.22 -0.81 -8.60
C ALA A 50 12.28 0.32 -9.07
N ILE A 51 11.67 0.15 -10.24
CA ILE A 51 10.68 1.09 -10.79
C ILE A 51 9.24 0.56 -10.70
N ALA A 52 9.07 -0.71 -10.34
CA ALA A 52 7.80 -1.39 -10.27
C ALA A 52 7.83 -2.48 -9.20
N TYR A 53 6.67 -2.92 -8.75
CA TYR A 53 6.49 -4.08 -7.89
C TYR A 53 5.25 -4.86 -8.31
N GLU A 54 5.24 -6.16 -8.02
CA GLU A 54 4.06 -7.00 -8.16
C GLU A 54 3.69 -7.59 -6.79
N THR A 55 2.43 -7.42 -6.39
CA THR A 55 1.85 -8.07 -5.23
C THR A 55 1.19 -9.38 -5.67
N PRO A 56 1.57 -10.54 -5.10
CA PRO A 56 0.89 -11.79 -5.42
C PRO A 56 -0.54 -11.80 -4.87
N PRO A 57 -1.41 -12.71 -5.36
CA PRO A 57 -2.71 -12.93 -4.74
C PRO A 57 -2.59 -13.20 -3.24
N ALA A 58 -3.61 -12.81 -2.50
CA ALA A 58 -3.76 -13.05 -1.07
C ALA A 58 -2.66 -12.41 -0.19
N ALA A 59 -2.03 -11.32 -0.65
CA ALA A 59 -1.09 -10.54 0.16
C ALA A 59 -1.67 -9.18 0.58
N TRP A 60 -1.68 -8.93 1.90
CA TRP A 60 -2.01 -7.63 2.46
C TRP A 60 -0.90 -6.63 2.17
N HIS A 61 -1.24 -5.49 1.58
CA HIS A 61 -0.26 -4.47 1.22
C HIS A 61 -0.85 -3.06 1.19
N THR A 62 0.04 -2.07 1.19
CA THR A 62 -0.27 -0.65 0.96
C THR A 62 0.93 0.07 0.32
N LEU A 63 0.68 1.26 -0.22
CA LEU A 63 1.70 2.18 -0.70
C LEU A 63 1.71 3.46 0.16
N VAL A 64 2.90 3.96 0.45
CA VAL A 64 3.13 5.22 1.15
C VAL A 64 3.91 6.16 0.22
N PRO A 65 3.32 7.27 -0.23
CA PRO A 65 4.03 8.25 -1.03
C PRO A 65 5.14 8.93 -0.23
N GLY A 66 6.25 9.23 -0.89
CA GLY A 66 7.27 10.13 -0.37
C GLY A 66 6.75 11.57 -0.16
N PRO A 67 7.57 12.45 0.45
CA PRO A 67 7.18 13.82 0.80
C PRO A 67 6.79 14.70 -0.40
N GLU A 68 7.35 14.42 -1.58
CA GLU A 68 7.00 15.11 -2.83
C GLU A 68 5.74 14.55 -3.51
N GLY A 69 5.14 13.49 -2.95
CA GLY A 69 4.09 12.71 -3.60
C GLY A 69 4.60 11.96 -4.84
N GLY A 70 3.68 11.61 -5.73
CA GLY A 70 4.05 10.87 -6.93
C GLY A 70 2.88 10.44 -7.83
N ALA A 71 3.19 9.61 -8.80
CA ALA A 71 2.23 8.97 -9.67
C ALA A 71 2.69 7.54 -9.98
N PHE A 72 1.74 6.62 -10.04
CA PHE A 72 1.97 5.24 -10.44
C PHE A 72 0.84 4.79 -11.38
N LEU A 73 1.14 3.78 -12.19
CA LEU A 73 0.19 3.03 -12.99
C LEU A 73 -0.02 1.68 -12.32
N GLU A 74 -1.27 1.29 -12.12
CA GLU A 74 -1.63 0.02 -11.52
C GLU A 74 -2.37 -0.84 -12.55
N ILE A 75 -2.02 -2.13 -12.59
CA ILE A 75 -2.57 -3.11 -13.52
C ILE A 75 -2.99 -4.34 -12.70
N LYS A 76 -4.25 -4.72 -12.83
CA LYS A 76 -4.85 -5.89 -12.18
C LYS A 76 -5.33 -6.88 -13.22
N GLN A 77 -5.20 -8.18 -12.91
CA GLN A 77 -5.71 -9.22 -13.79
C GLN A 77 -7.24 -9.14 -13.91
N GLY A 78 -7.75 -9.15 -15.14
CA GLY A 78 -9.19 -9.11 -15.43
C GLY A 78 -9.91 -10.44 -15.16
N PRO A 79 -11.26 -10.45 -15.20
CA PRO A 79 -12.13 -9.29 -15.44
C PRO A 79 -12.17 -8.36 -14.22
N TYR A 80 -12.34 -7.06 -14.47
CA TYR A 80 -12.56 -6.09 -13.40
C TYR A 80 -13.97 -6.24 -12.86
N ASP A 81 -14.08 -6.46 -11.56
CA ASP A 81 -15.33 -6.43 -10.82
C ASP A 81 -15.10 -5.61 -9.55
N PRO A 82 -15.71 -4.42 -9.41
CA PRO A 82 -15.50 -3.55 -8.25
C PRO A 82 -15.99 -4.18 -6.94
N ALA A 83 -16.93 -5.13 -6.98
CA ALA A 83 -17.44 -5.78 -5.76
C ALA A 83 -16.44 -6.78 -5.17
N THR A 84 -15.55 -7.32 -5.99
CA THR A 84 -14.53 -8.31 -5.60
C THR A 84 -13.11 -7.81 -5.85
N SER A 85 -12.95 -6.52 -6.18
CA SER A 85 -11.68 -5.97 -6.63
C SER A 85 -10.68 -5.93 -5.52
N SER A 86 -11.09 -5.54 -4.30
CA SER A 86 -10.23 -5.38 -3.13
C SER A 86 -11.02 -5.68 -1.86
N GLU A 87 -10.36 -6.31 -0.90
CA GLU A 87 -10.84 -6.42 0.47
C GLU A 87 -9.90 -5.59 1.36
N PHE A 88 -10.48 -4.79 2.26
CA PHE A 88 -9.71 -3.88 3.11
C PHE A 88 -9.47 -4.47 4.48
N ALA A 89 -8.30 -4.20 5.05
CA ALA A 89 -7.93 -4.70 6.36
C ALA A 89 -8.75 -4.04 7.47
N ASP A 90 -9.38 -4.84 8.33
CA ASP A 90 -10.18 -4.36 9.47
C ASP A 90 -9.32 -3.65 10.54
N TRP A 91 -8.04 -4.00 10.64
CA TRP A 91 -7.07 -3.34 11.53
C TRP A 91 -6.58 -1.99 11.00
N ALA A 92 -6.96 -1.59 9.79
CA ALA A 92 -6.60 -0.30 9.22
C ALA A 92 -7.82 0.62 9.13
N PRO A 93 -7.69 1.92 9.50
CA PRO A 93 -8.82 2.84 9.49
C PRO A 93 -9.39 3.00 8.08
N ALA A 94 -10.72 3.11 8.01
CA ALA A 94 -11.41 3.44 6.77
C ALA A 94 -10.97 4.82 6.24
N GLU A 95 -11.01 5.00 4.93
CA GLU A 95 -10.73 6.31 4.33
C GLU A 95 -11.67 7.38 4.89
N GLY A 96 -11.12 8.56 5.18
CA GLY A 96 -11.85 9.66 5.82
C GLY A 96 -12.03 9.53 7.34
N HIS A 97 -11.65 8.41 7.96
CA HIS A 97 -11.70 8.27 9.41
C HIS A 97 -10.69 9.18 10.12
N ALA A 98 -11.03 9.69 11.31
CA ALA A 98 -10.19 10.62 12.06
C ALA A 98 -8.81 10.06 12.46
N ALA A 99 -8.67 8.73 12.51
CA ALA A 99 -7.42 8.05 12.81
C ALA A 99 -6.43 7.97 11.62
N VAL A 100 -6.88 8.27 10.39
CA VAL A 100 -6.06 8.15 9.17
C VAL A 100 -4.74 8.93 9.26
N PRO A 101 -4.69 10.20 9.71
CA PRO A 101 -3.43 10.93 9.80
C PRO A 101 -2.41 10.24 10.72
N GLY A 102 -2.85 9.75 11.89
CA GLY A 102 -1.98 9.05 12.83
C GLY A 102 -1.50 7.70 12.28
N PHE A 103 -2.38 6.98 11.60
CA PHE A 103 -2.05 5.71 10.95
C PHE A 103 -1.07 5.89 9.78
N LEU A 104 -1.23 6.94 8.97
CA LEU A 104 -0.31 7.26 7.88
C LEU A 104 1.09 7.66 8.43
N GLU A 105 1.13 8.42 9.52
CA GLU A 105 2.37 8.71 10.25
C GLU A 105 3.07 7.46 10.76
N TRP A 106 2.30 6.48 11.26
CA TRP A 106 2.85 5.18 11.63
C TRP A 106 3.40 4.43 10.41
N LEU A 107 2.63 4.30 9.33
CA LEU A 107 3.08 3.62 8.09
C LEU A 107 4.38 4.20 7.55
N ARG A 108 4.55 5.54 7.61
CA ARG A 108 5.79 6.21 7.18
C ARG A 108 7.03 5.73 7.91
N ARG A 109 6.91 5.26 9.15
CA ARG A 109 8.03 4.81 9.99
C ARG A 109 8.11 3.30 10.19
N ALA A 110 6.99 2.59 10.02
CA ALA A 110 6.86 1.16 10.32
C ALA A 110 7.90 0.29 9.60
N GLN A 111 8.47 -0.66 10.33
CA GLN A 111 9.47 -1.62 9.87
C GLN A 111 8.95 -3.06 10.02
N PRO A 112 9.57 -4.04 9.34
CA PRO A 112 9.22 -5.44 9.52
C PRO A 112 9.21 -5.85 11.00
N GLY A 113 8.12 -6.46 11.44
CA GLY A 113 7.89 -6.82 12.84
C GLY A 113 6.97 -5.86 13.60
N ASP A 114 6.77 -4.62 13.14
CA ASP A 114 5.89 -3.65 13.80
C ASP A 114 4.41 -4.02 13.62
N THR A 115 3.57 -3.59 14.58
CA THR A 115 2.11 -3.73 14.52
C THR A 115 1.43 -2.36 14.54
N PRO A 116 0.27 -2.20 13.87
CA PRO A 116 -0.44 -0.93 13.80
C PRO A 116 -0.85 -0.43 15.18
N PRO A 117 -0.96 0.89 15.36
CA PRO A 117 -1.60 1.45 16.54
C PRO A 117 -3.06 1.02 16.59
N GLY A 118 -3.55 0.69 17.80
CA GLY A 118 -4.96 0.38 18.06
C GLY A 118 -5.87 1.61 18.00
#